data_AF-A0A0S8KBG8-F1
#
_entry.id   AF-A0A0S8KBG8-F1
#
_cell.length_a   1.000
_cell.length_b   1.000
_cell.length_c   1.000
_cell.angle_alpha   90.00
_cell.angle_beta   90.00
_cell.angle_gamma   90.00
#
_symmetry.space_group_name_H-M   'P 1'
#
loop_
_entity.id
_entity.type
_entity.pdbx_description
1 polymer ?
#
loop_
_entity_poly.entity_id
_entity_poly.type
_entity_poly.pdbx_seq_one_letter_code
_entity_poly.pdbx_strand_id
1 'polypeptide(L)'
;MLLVAAVLFSFSLASGDAQMATSVIASAGGQASSTNFVVKSTLGQSTPIGPSASTNFEMGAGFWYQDPVVPSTIGDLTANLAENDILLEWSHAADNVAIDHYVVYRATQPYFEATGGDSLGGTKGTSYLDLGAAGDTLTNYFYVAKAMDPSRNLSEDSNQVGEFDASLDAGAK
;
A
#
# COMPACT_ATOMS: atom_id res chain seq x y z
N MET A 1 -64.02 24.50 -29.81
CA MET A 1 -62.62 24.06 -30.03
C MET A 1 -61.73 25.20 -29.55
N LEU A 2 -61.17 25.07 -28.34
CA LEU A 2 -60.38 26.12 -27.69
C LEU A 2 -58.92 25.88 -28.08
N LEU A 3 -58.31 26.82 -28.82
CA LEU A 3 -56.92 26.72 -29.25
C LEU A 3 -56.01 27.22 -28.12
N VAL A 4 -55.31 26.31 -27.44
CA VAL A 4 -54.30 26.66 -26.43
C VAL A 4 -52.98 26.91 -27.16
N ALA A 5 -52.50 28.15 -27.17
CA ALA A 5 -51.19 28.50 -27.71
C ALA A 5 -50.10 28.10 -26.69
N ALA A 6 -49.27 27.12 -27.05
CA ALA A 6 -48.07 26.76 -26.27
C ALA A 6 -46.96 27.77 -26.58
N VAL A 7 -46.58 28.58 -25.60
CA VAL A 7 -45.40 29.45 -25.67
C VAL A 7 -44.18 28.62 -25.28
N LEU A 8 -43.31 28.33 -26.24
CA LEU A 8 -42.00 27.71 -26.00
C LEU A 8 -41.02 28.79 -25.54
N PHE A 9 -40.58 28.74 -24.29
CA PHE A 9 -39.42 29.49 -23.82
C PHE A 9 -38.15 28.66 -24.03
N SER A 10 -37.34 29.00 -25.03
CA SER A 10 -35.98 28.49 -25.18
C SER A 10 -35.01 29.38 -24.41
N PHE A 11 -34.53 28.91 -23.26
CA PHE A 11 -33.40 29.54 -22.57
C PHE A 11 -32.10 28.97 -23.16
N SER A 12 -31.31 29.80 -23.85
CA SER A 12 -29.92 29.44 -24.15
C SER A 12 -29.07 29.72 -22.93
N LEU A 13 -28.65 28.69 -22.20
CA LEU A 13 -27.54 28.79 -21.26
C LEU A 13 -26.25 28.92 -22.08
N ALA A 14 -25.83 30.15 -22.34
CA ALA A 14 -24.50 30.44 -22.87
C ALA A 14 -23.70 31.12 -21.76
N SER A 15 -22.76 30.39 -21.16
CA SER A 15 -21.68 31.02 -20.38
C SER A 15 -20.59 31.42 -21.38
N GLY A 16 -20.39 32.73 -21.56
CA GLY A 16 -19.44 33.28 -22.54
C GLY A 16 -18.00 32.79 -22.36
N ASP A 17 -17.61 32.37 -21.15
CA ASP A 17 -16.26 31.88 -20.85
C ASP A 17 -16.28 30.99 -19.60
N ALA A 18 -16.72 29.74 -19.74
CA ALA A 18 -16.40 28.73 -18.73
C ALA A 18 -14.93 28.30 -18.93
N GLN A 19 -13.99 29.11 -18.45
CA GLN A 19 -12.58 28.73 -18.47
C GLN A 19 -12.30 27.82 -17.28
N MET A 20 -12.00 26.56 -17.56
CA MET A 20 -11.43 25.68 -16.54
C MET A 20 -10.01 26.18 -16.29
N ALA A 21 -9.83 26.98 -15.21
CA ALA A 21 -8.53 27.53 -14.82
C ALA A 21 -7.51 26.41 -14.56
N THR A 22 -7.98 25.24 -14.14
CA THR A 22 -7.21 24.02 -14.00
C THR A 22 -8.04 22.84 -14.49
N SER A 23 -7.39 21.86 -15.11
CA SER A 23 -8.02 20.59 -15.49
C SER A 23 -7.06 19.45 -15.18
N VAL A 24 -7.54 18.42 -14.48
CA VAL A 24 -6.81 17.15 -14.34
C VAL A 24 -7.25 16.24 -15.47
N ILE A 25 -6.41 16.04 -16.48
CA ILE A 25 -6.64 15.01 -17.50
C ILE A 25 -5.93 13.75 -17.02
N ALA A 26 -6.69 12.82 -16.46
CA ALA A 26 -6.19 11.50 -16.08
C ALA A 26 -6.81 10.44 -17.01
N SER A 27 -5.97 9.59 -17.60
CA SER A 27 -6.42 8.48 -18.44
C SER A 27 -6.52 7.15 -17.69
N ALA A 28 -6.40 7.16 -16.35
CA ALA A 28 -6.37 5.97 -15.50
C ALA A 28 -5.41 4.87 -16.01
N GLY A 29 -4.28 5.28 -16.61
CA GLY A 29 -3.27 4.37 -17.18
C GLY A 29 -3.44 4.03 -18.67
N GLY A 30 -4.50 4.50 -19.34
CA GLY A 30 -4.74 4.31 -20.78
C GLY A 30 -4.22 5.45 -21.68
N GLN A 31 -4.35 5.32 -23.00
CA GLN A 31 -4.13 6.43 -23.94
C GLN A 31 -5.42 7.26 -24.04
N ALA A 32 -5.34 8.57 -23.77
CA ALA A 32 -6.39 9.51 -24.13
C ALA A 32 -6.00 10.22 -25.43
N SER A 33 -6.81 10.04 -26.48
CA SER A 33 -6.55 10.66 -27.79
C SER A 33 -7.82 11.22 -28.44
N SER A 34 -7.66 12.34 -29.14
CA SER A 34 -8.57 12.86 -30.16
C SER A 34 -7.79 13.13 -31.45
N THR A 35 -8.47 13.44 -32.56
CA THR A 35 -7.85 13.69 -33.88
C THR A 35 -6.74 14.75 -33.85
N ASN A 36 -6.80 15.71 -32.92
CA ASN A 36 -5.85 16.83 -32.81
C ASN A 36 -5.07 16.85 -31.48
N PHE A 37 -5.26 15.87 -30.61
CA PHE A 37 -4.66 15.87 -29.28
C PHE A 37 -4.35 14.45 -28.83
N VAL A 38 -3.07 14.18 -28.54
CA VAL A 38 -2.62 12.89 -28.01
C VAL A 38 -1.94 13.14 -26.68
N VAL A 39 -2.54 12.66 -25.59
CA VAL A 39 -1.86 12.54 -24.31
C VAL A 39 -1.20 11.17 -24.29
N LYS A 40 0.12 11.15 -24.40
CA LYS A 40 0.90 9.94 -24.15
C LYS A 40 1.06 9.81 -22.63
N SER A 41 0.79 8.60 -22.11
CA SER A 41 0.93 8.28 -20.68
C SER A 41 2.33 8.63 -20.15
N THR A 42 2.41 9.03 -18.88
CA THR A 42 3.67 9.30 -18.15
C THR A 42 4.18 8.08 -17.36
N LEU A 43 3.66 6.87 -17.62
CA LEU A 43 4.17 5.65 -17.00
C LEU A 43 5.70 5.57 -17.17
N GLY A 44 6.44 5.58 -16.05
CA GLY A 44 7.89 5.37 -16.01
C GLY A 44 8.77 6.63 -16.00
N GLN A 45 8.23 7.83 -15.75
CA GLN A 45 9.08 9.02 -15.63
C GLN A 45 9.55 9.25 -14.19
N SER A 46 10.86 9.24 -13.96
CA SER A 46 11.47 9.35 -12.63
C SER A 46 11.45 10.77 -12.03
N THR A 47 11.03 11.77 -12.79
CA THR A 47 11.00 13.19 -12.36
C THR A 47 9.70 13.87 -12.80
N PRO A 48 9.11 14.74 -11.96
CA PRO A 48 7.94 15.52 -12.34
C PRO A 48 8.24 16.39 -13.56
N ILE A 49 7.45 16.24 -14.63
CA ILE A 49 7.38 17.29 -15.65
C ILE A 49 6.61 18.44 -15.01
N GLY A 50 7.27 19.59 -14.85
CA GLY A 50 6.64 20.80 -14.34
C GLY A 50 5.40 21.22 -15.15
N PRO A 51 4.58 22.16 -14.63
CA PRO A 51 3.36 22.58 -15.30
C PRO A 51 3.66 23.06 -16.71
N SER A 52 2.88 22.58 -17.69
CA SER A 52 2.89 23.14 -19.04
C SER A 52 1.88 24.28 -19.08
N ALA A 53 2.40 25.50 -19.15
CA ALA A 53 1.58 26.71 -19.12
C ALA A 53 1.43 27.32 -20.53
N SER A 54 0.22 27.82 -20.79
CA SER A 54 -0.10 28.78 -21.84
C SER A 54 -0.66 30.05 -21.18
N THR A 55 -0.84 31.13 -21.94
CA THR A 55 -1.35 32.42 -21.43
C THR A 55 -2.69 32.31 -20.71
N ASN A 56 -3.52 31.32 -21.06
CA ASN A 56 -4.88 31.18 -20.53
C ASN A 56 -5.18 29.77 -19.97
N PHE A 57 -4.19 28.87 -19.89
CA PHE A 57 -4.44 27.48 -19.50
C PHE A 57 -3.19 26.83 -18.91
N GLU A 58 -3.36 26.23 -17.73
CA GLU A 58 -2.32 25.43 -17.07
C GLU A 58 -2.72 23.96 -17.13
N MET A 59 -1.86 23.15 -17.75
CA MET A 59 -1.98 21.69 -17.76
C MET A 59 -1.07 21.10 -16.69
N GLY A 60 -1.69 20.62 -15.60
CA GLY A 60 -1.06 19.75 -14.63
C GLY A 60 -1.19 18.30 -15.07
N ALA A 61 -0.09 17.66 -15.49
CA ALA A 61 -0.08 16.21 -15.62
C ALA A 61 -0.16 15.63 -14.20
N GLY A 62 -1.28 14.97 -13.86
CA GLY A 62 -1.37 14.17 -12.65
C GLY A 62 -0.37 13.01 -12.75
N PHE A 63 0.58 12.95 -11.83
CA PHE A 63 1.57 11.88 -11.78
C PHE A 63 1.05 10.73 -10.92
N TRP A 64 0.90 9.55 -11.51
CA TRP A 64 0.89 8.32 -10.73
C TRP A 64 2.34 7.91 -10.56
N TYR A 65 2.94 8.28 -9.42
CA TYR A 65 4.18 7.64 -9.02
C TYR A 65 3.86 6.19 -8.73
N GLN A 66 4.36 5.30 -9.55
CA GLN A 66 4.38 3.88 -9.26
C GLN A 66 5.84 3.52 -9.19
N ASP A 67 6.33 3.32 -7.96
CA ASP A 67 7.60 2.66 -7.75
C ASP A 67 7.43 1.19 -8.12
N PRO A 68 8.21 0.61 -9.05
CA PRO A 68 8.17 -0.82 -9.31
C PRO A 68 9.18 -1.63 -8.48
N VAL A 69 10.03 -0.95 -7.70
CA VAL A 69 11.06 -1.60 -6.90
C VAL A 69 10.44 -2.03 -5.58
N VAL A 70 10.67 -3.28 -5.22
CA VAL A 70 10.26 -3.81 -3.91
C VAL A 70 11.28 -3.41 -2.84
N PRO A 71 10.84 -3.20 -1.59
CA PRO A 71 11.76 -3.03 -0.47
C PRO A 71 12.72 -4.21 -0.30
N SER A 72 13.86 -3.95 0.31
CA SER A 72 14.81 -5.00 0.70
C SER A 72 14.21 -5.96 1.73
N THR A 73 14.54 -7.25 1.60
CA THR A 73 14.18 -8.27 2.59
C THR A 73 14.79 -7.97 3.97
N ILE A 74 14.03 -8.26 5.02
CA ILE A 74 14.49 -8.22 6.41
C ILE A 74 15.27 -9.51 6.71
N GLY A 75 16.53 -9.41 7.11
CA GLY A 75 17.40 -10.57 7.31
C GLY A 75 17.62 -10.98 8.77
N ASP A 76 17.11 -10.18 9.71
CA ASP A 76 17.44 -10.26 11.14
C ASP A 76 16.21 -10.21 12.05
N LEU A 77 15.07 -10.72 11.58
CA LEU A 77 13.89 -10.88 12.43
C LEU A 77 14.25 -11.75 13.64
N THR A 78 13.87 -11.31 14.82
CA THR A 78 14.02 -12.01 16.10
C THR A 78 12.66 -12.14 16.80
N ALA A 79 12.51 -13.18 17.63
CA ALA A 79 11.37 -13.38 18.51
C ALA A 79 11.88 -13.55 19.94
N ASN A 80 11.48 -12.63 20.82
CA ASN A 80 11.91 -12.58 22.21
C ASN A 80 10.71 -12.75 23.14
N LEU A 81 10.83 -13.59 24.15
CA LEU A 81 9.80 -13.76 25.18
C LEU A 81 9.66 -12.47 26.00
N ALA A 82 8.43 -11.97 26.14
CA ALA A 82 8.08 -10.82 26.96
C ALA A 82 6.85 -11.17 27.82
N GLU A 83 7.09 -11.69 29.02
CA GLU A 83 6.04 -12.24 29.89
C GLU A 83 5.27 -13.38 29.21
N ASN A 84 3.99 -13.18 28.85
CA ASN A 84 3.16 -14.13 28.11
C ASN A 84 3.01 -13.74 26.63
N ASP A 85 3.80 -12.77 26.17
CA ASP A 85 3.77 -12.21 24.83
C ASP A 85 5.07 -12.53 24.09
N ILE A 86 5.05 -12.37 22.77
CA ILE A 86 6.24 -12.44 21.93
C ILE A 86 6.54 -11.07 21.34
N LEU A 87 7.71 -10.52 21.69
CA LEU A 87 8.25 -9.30 21.11
C LEU A 87 9.08 -9.66 19.86
N LEU A 88 8.60 -9.22 18.70
CA LEU A 88 9.29 -9.33 17.43
C LEU A 88 10.07 -8.04 17.14
N GLU A 89 11.33 -8.16 16.75
CA GLU A 89 12.21 -7.02 16.43
C GLU A 89 13.07 -7.32 15.20
N TRP A 90 13.36 -6.29 14.42
CA TRP A 90 14.16 -6.37 13.19
C TRP A 90 14.86 -5.03 12.88
N SER A 91 15.78 -5.02 11.92
CA SER A 91 16.38 -3.78 11.39
C SER A 91 15.52 -3.11 10.32
N HIS A 92 15.66 -1.79 10.18
CA HIS A 92 14.94 -1.03 9.16
C HIS A 92 15.29 -1.49 7.73
N ALA A 93 14.29 -1.79 6.92
CA ALA A 93 14.48 -2.16 5.51
C ALA A 93 14.87 -0.93 4.66
N ALA A 94 15.47 -1.17 3.50
CA ALA A 94 15.81 -0.12 2.54
C ALA A 94 14.88 -0.17 1.32
N ASP A 95 14.60 0.99 0.76
CA ASP A 95 13.85 1.17 -0.47
C ASP A 95 14.36 2.44 -1.17
N ASN A 96 14.18 2.56 -2.49
CA ASN A 96 14.60 3.75 -3.24
C ASN A 96 13.75 4.99 -2.96
N VAL A 97 12.57 4.83 -2.33
CA VAL A 97 11.67 5.93 -1.99
C VAL A 97 11.51 6.00 -0.48
N ALA A 98 10.85 5.00 0.10
CA ALA A 98 10.53 4.96 1.51
C ALA A 98 9.91 3.61 1.88
N ILE A 99 10.02 3.26 3.15
CA ILE A 99 9.17 2.24 3.77
C ILE A 99 7.92 2.94 4.31
N ASP A 100 6.73 2.44 3.95
CA ASP A 100 5.47 2.92 4.52
C ASP A 100 5.16 2.26 5.87
N HIS A 101 5.23 0.93 5.90
CA HIS A 101 5.06 0.12 7.11
C HIS A 101 5.61 -1.32 6.92
N TYR A 102 5.59 -2.09 8.00
CA TYR A 102 5.89 -3.51 8.01
C TYR A 102 4.63 -4.31 8.27
N VAL A 103 4.46 -5.43 7.58
CA VAL A 103 3.36 -6.39 7.76
C VAL A 103 3.91 -7.63 8.45
N VAL A 104 3.27 -8.04 9.55
CA VAL A 104 3.68 -9.21 10.33
C VAL A 104 2.70 -10.34 10.07
N TYR A 105 3.24 -11.54 9.89
CA TYR A 105 2.50 -12.77 9.62
C TYR A 105 2.78 -13.80 10.70
N ARG A 106 1.76 -14.61 11.03
CA ARG A 106 1.86 -15.69 12.02
C ARG A 106 1.15 -16.94 11.54
N ALA A 107 1.80 -18.09 11.71
CA ALA A 107 1.19 -19.40 11.51
C ALA A 107 1.54 -20.35 12.65
N THR A 108 0.81 -21.46 12.74
CA THR A 108 1.12 -22.58 13.65
C THR A 108 1.90 -23.71 12.97
N GLN A 109 2.29 -23.51 11.71
CA GLN A 109 3.15 -24.43 10.97
C GLN A 109 4.46 -23.71 10.60
N PRO A 110 5.61 -24.38 10.77
CA PRO A 110 6.89 -23.84 10.30
C PRO A 110 6.90 -23.80 8.76
N TYR A 111 7.77 -22.96 8.19
CA TYR A 111 7.97 -22.82 6.74
C TYR A 111 6.68 -22.50 5.97
N PHE A 112 5.85 -21.62 6.52
CA PHE A 112 4.64 -21.14 5.86
C PHE A 112 4.95 -19.98 4.91
N GLU A 113 4.12 -19.81 3.89
CA GLU A 113 4.22 -18.71 2.92
C GLU A 113 3.30 -17.55 3.33
N ALA A 114 3.86 -16.35 3.48
CA ALA A 114 3.09 -15.17 3.90
C ALA A 114 2.22 -14.59 2.76
N THR A 115 1.03 -15.16 2.54
CA THR A 115 0.12 -14.83 1.42
C THR A 115 -1.01 -13.85 1.74
N GLY A 116 -0.91 -13.09 2.83
CA GLY A 116 -1.87 -12.03 3.19
C GLY A 116 -2.96 -12.44 4.18
N GLY A 117 -3.46 -13.67 4.10
CA GLY A 117 -4.52 -14.18 4.98
C GLY A 117 -4.10 -14.34 6.45
N ASP A 118 -2.81 -14.56 6.68
CA ASP A 118 -2.22 -14.87 7.99
C ASP A 118 -1.55 -13.64 8.65
N SER A 119 -1.92 -12.43 8.25
CA SER A 119 -1.34 -11.22 8.82
C SER A 119 -1.94 -10.89 10.20
N LEU A 120 -1.08 -10.61 11.18
CA LEU A 120 -1.49 -10.06 12.47
C LEU A 120 -1.83 -8.56 12.39
N GLY A 121 -1.34 -7.89 11.35
CA GLY A 121 -1.43 -6.44 11.18
C GLY A 121 -0.12 -5.85 10.71
N GLY A 122 0.00 -4.52 10.83
CA GLY A 122 1.20 -3.80 10.46
C GLY A 122 1.62 -2.72 11.45
N THR A 123 2.89 -2.35 11.39
CA THR A 123 3.52 -1.37 12.27
C THR A 123 4.44 -0.45 11.46
N LYS A 124 4.54 0.82 11.85
CA LYS A 124 5.51 1.76 11.26
C LYS A 124 6.90 1.64 11.87
N GLY A 125 6.98 1.13 13.10
CA GLY A 125 8.25 0.87 13.77
C GLY A 125 8.87 -0.45 13.34
N THR A 126 10.03 -0.77 13.89
CA THR A 126 10.76 -2.02 13.61
C THR A 126 10.55 -3.05 14.73
N SER A 127 9.38 -3.01 15.37
CA SER A 127 8.99 -3.90 16.45
C SER A 127 7.48 -4.16 16.45
N TYR A 128 7.09 -5.36 16.84
CA TYR A 128 5.69 -5.77 17.00
C TYR A 128 5.53 -6.67 18.22
N LEU A 129 4.53 -6.40 19.07
CA LEU A 129 4.24 -7.22 20.25
C LEU A 129 3.01 -8.09 19.96
N ASP A 130 3.18 -9.41 19.94
CA ASP A 130 2.10 -10.38 19.80
C ASP A 130 1.63 -10.85 21.17
N LEU A 131 0.46 -10.36 21.58
CA LEU A 131 -0.07 -10.53 22.92
C LEU A 131 -0.61 -11.95 23.15
N GLY A 132 -0.24 -12.57 24.26
CA GLY A 132 -0.70 -13.90 24.66
C GLY A 132 -0.18 -15.03 23.77
N ALA A 133 0.89 -14.78 23.01
CA ALA A 133 1.48 -15.73 22.08
C ALA A 133 2.55 -16.65 22.72
N ALA A 134 2.67 -16.64 24.04
CA ALA A 134 3.54 -17.55 24.78
C ALA A 134 2.79 -18.19 25.96
N GLY A 135 3.29 -19.34 26.42
CA GLY A 135 2.78 -20.08 27.57
C GLY A 135 1.75 -21.17 27.24
N ASP A 136 1.48 -21.45 25.96
CA ASP A 136 0.65 -22.58 25.52
C ASP A 136 1.52 -23.69 24.91
N THR A 137 1.83 -24.70 25.71
CA THR A 137 2.64 -25.86 25.27
C THR A 137 2.02 -26.71 24.16
N LEU A 138 0.76 -26.44 23.77
CA LEU A 138 0.08 -27.14 22.68
C LEU A 138 0.17 -26.39 21.35
N THR A 139 0.57 -25.12 21.36
CA THR A 139 0.56 -24.25 20.19
C THR A 139 1.90 -23.53 20.09
N ASN A 140 2.64 -23.78 19.02
CA ASN A 140 3.82 -22.98 18.69
C ASN A 140 3.46 -21.99 17.57
N TYR A 141 3.90 -20.76 17.69
CA TYR A 141 3.76 -19.73 16.68
C TYR A 141 5.06 -19.48 15.92
N PHE A 142 4.93 -19.33 14.61
CA PHE A 142 6.01 -18.97 13.70
C PHE A 142 5.70 -17.67 12.98
N TYR A 143 6.73 -16.87 12.76
CA TYR A 143 6.60 -15.50 12.31
C TYR A 143 7.49 -15.17 11.13
N VAL A 144 6.95 -14.31 10.26
CA VAL A 144 7.64 -13.66 9.15
C VAL A 144 7.20 -12.20 9.13
N ALA A 145 8.09 -11.30 8.77
CA ALA A 145 7.79 -9.89 8.53
C ALA A 145 8.14 -9.51 7.09
N LYS A 146 7.36 -8.59 6.51
CA LYS A 146 7.59 -8.03 5.18
C LYS A 146 7.54 -6.51 5.24
N ALA A 147 8.41 -5.83 4.51
CA ALA A 147 8.35 -4.38 4.35
C ALA A 147 7.41 -4.03 3.19
N MET A 148 6.60 -2.99 3.37
CA MET A 148 5.73 -2.43 2.34
C MET A 148 6.09 -0.97 2.06
N ASP A 149 6.20 -0.60 0.79
CA ASP A 149 6.42 0.77 0.34
C ASP A 149 5.08 1.53 0.13
N PRO A 150 5.11 2.86 -0.14
CA PRO A 150 3.90 3.63 -0.45
C PRO A 150 3.19 3.23 -1.76
N SER A 151 3.89 2.55 -2.67
CA SER A 151 3.33 2.02 -3.93
C SER A 151 2.68 0.64 -3.75
N ARG A 152 2.70 0.09 -2.53
CA ARG A 152 2.18 -1.22 -2.11
C ARG A 152 2.97 -2.41 -2.66
N ASN A 153 4.24 -2.22 -2.97
CA ASN A 153 5.16 -3.32 -3.18
C ASN A 153 5.54 -3.94 -1.85
N LEU A 154 5.56 -5.27 -1.80
CA LEU A 154 6.01 -6.04 -0.64
C LEU A 154 7.40 -6.61 -0.92
N SER A 155 8.28 -6.59 0.09
CA SER A 155 9.52 -7.36 0.06
C SER A 155 9.25 -8.86 -0.03
N GLU A 156 10.30 -9.66 -0.24
CA GLU A 156 10.27 -11.08 0.09
C GLU A 156 10.07 -11.29 1.60
N ASP A 157 9.76 -12.53 1.98
CA ASP A 157 9.64 -12.97 3.37
C ASP A 157 10.99 -12.81 4.09
N SER A 158 10.94 -12.35 5.35
CA SER A 158 12.12 -12.33 6.21
C SER A 158 12.66 -13.73 6.49
N ASN A 159 13.78 -13.81 7.22
CA ASN A 159 14.06 -15.05 7.95
C ASN A 159 12.87 -15.40 8.86
N GLN A 160 12.56 -16.68 8.96
CA GLN A 160 11.48 -17.16 9.82
C GLN A 160 12.00 -17.40 11.24
N VAL A 161 11.21 -16.99 12.23
CA VAL A 161 11.44 -17.27 13.65
C VAL A 161 10.22 -17.96 14.25
N GLY A 162 10.39 -18.58 15.41
CA GLY A 162 9.27 -19.17 16.12
C GLY A 162 9.53 -19.17 17.63
N GLU A 163 8.44 -19.17 18.38
CA GLU A 163 8.46 -19.46 19.80
C GLU A 163 8.21 -20.95 20.03
N PHE A 164 8.71 -21.46 21.15
CA PHE A 164 8.55 -22.86 21.53
C PHE A 164 8.34 -22.95 23.05
N ASP A 165 7.18 -23.46 23.44
CA ASP A 165 6.85 -23.70 24.84
C ASP A 165 7.19 -25.14 25.27
N ALA A 166 7.71 -25.28 26.49
CA ALA A 166 8.02 -26.57 27.08
C ALA A 166 7.49 -26.67 28.52
N SER A 167 6.72 -27.72 28.80
CA SER A 167 6.40 -28.16 30.16
C SER A 167 7.39 -29.23 30.60
N LEU A 168 7.90 -29.10 31.83
CA LEU A 168 8.54 -30.22 32.52
C LEU A 168 7.45 -30.95 33.31
N ASP A 169 6.96 -32.07 32.77
CA ASP A 169 6.20 -33.01 33.58
C ASP A 169 7.11 -33.44 34.74
N ALA A 170 6.61 -33.36 35.97
CA ALA A 170 7.29 -33.91 37.13
C ALA A 170 7.30 -35.45 36.96
N GLY A 171 8.26 -35.96 36.19
CA GLY A 171 8.54 -37.38 36.11
C GLY A 171 8.73 -37.88 37.53
N ALA A 172 7.91 -38.85 37.93
CA ALA A 172 8.02 -39.48 39.23
C ALA A 172 9.47 -39.94 39.43
N LYS A 173 10.14 -39.33 40.40
CA LYS A 173 11.49 -39.74 40.81
C LYS A 173 11.45 -41.08 41.53
#